data_AF-A0A9E3AJD2-F1
#
_entry.id   AF-A0A9E3AJD2-F1
#
_cell.length_a   1.000
_cell.length_b   1.000
_cell.length_c   1.000
_cell.angle_alpha   90.00
_cell.angle_beta   90.00
_cell.angle_gamma   90.00
#
_symmetry.space_group_name_H-M   'P 1'
#
loop_
_entity.id
_entity.type
_entity.pdbx_description
1 polymer ?
#
loop_
_entity_poly.entity_id
_entity_poly.type
_entity_poly.pdbx_seq_one_letter_code
_entity_poly.pdbx_strand_id
1 'polypeptide(L)' 'DYLPLAGAVEGAEGLYILSGLGSRGFCTAPLLAEHVAALIAGAPSPLPVPLQAMVDPARFRRRRERRPTAEPARRGEA' A
#
# COMPACT_ATOMS: atom_id res chain seq x y z
N ASP A 1 -6.90 7.48 -0.82
CA ASP A 1 -5.80 8.44 -1.07
C ASP A 1 -5.45 8.55 -2.56
N TYR A 2 -6.17 7.88 -3.47
CA TYR A 2 -5.94 7.93 -4.93
C TYR A 2 -4.52 7.55 -5.39
N LEU A 3 -3.76 6.89 -4.52
CA LEU A 3 -2.47 6.32 -4.85
C LEU A 3 -2.65 4.87 -5.30
N PRO A 4 -1.87 4.42 -6.30
CA PRO A 4 -1.90 3.04 -6.74
C PRO A 4 -1.45 2.08 -5.63
N LEU A 5 -1.72 0.80 -5.85
CA LEU A 5 -1.22 -0.31 -5.04
C LEU A 5 -0.13 -1.00 -5.86
N ALA A 6 1.09 -1.02 -5.33
CA ALA A 6 2.24 -1.66 -5.97
C ALA A 6 3.09 -2.32 -4.88
N GLY A 7 3.13 -3.66 -4.85
CA GLY A 7 3.92 -4.39 -3.86
C GLY A 7 3.44 -5.80 -3.58
N ALA A 8 4.09 -6.45 -2.61
CA ALA A 8 3.71 -7.78 -2.14
C ALA A 8 2.40 -7.74 -1.33
N VAL A 9 1.63 -8.82 -1.41
CA VAL A 9 0.40 -9.00 -0.63
C VAL A 9 0.74 -9.70 0.69
N GLU A 10 0.48 -9.02 1.80
CA GLU A 10 0.72 -9.57 3.12
C GLU A 10 -0.14 -10.82 3.38
N GLY A 11 0.49 -11.88 3.89
CA GLY A 11 -0.18 -13.18 4.13
C GLY A 11 -0.32 -14.07 2.89
N ALA A 12 0.20 -13.66 1.73
CA ALA A 12 0.20 -14.45 0.50
C ALA A 12 1.58 -14.44 -0.15
N GLU A 13 2.39 -15.47 0.11
CA GLU A 13 3.73 -15.60 -0.45
C GLU A 13 3.70 -15.69 -1.98
N GLY A 14 4.63 -14.98 -2.63
CA GLY A 14 4.73 -14.94 -4.09
C GLY A 14 3.63 -14.15 -4.80
N LEU A 15 2.65 -13.59 -4.08
CA LEU A 15 1.60 -12.76 -4.66
C LEU A 15 1.96 -11.27 -4.61
N TYR A 16 1.90 -10.63 -5.77
CA TYR A 16 2.18 -9.21 -5.95
C TYR A 16 1.01 -8.53 -6.67
N ILE A 17 0.83 -7.23 -6.39
CA ILE A 17 -0.21 -6.43 -7.02
C ILE A 17 0.38 -5.17 -7.65
N LEU A 18 -0.10 -4.84 -8.85
CA LEU A 18 0.03 -3.54 -9.50
C LEU A 18 -1.36 -3.12 -9.97
N SER A 19 -2.03 -2.27 -9.20
CA SER A 19 -3.44 -1.93 -9.46
C SER A 19 -3.78 -0.52 -8.97
N GLY A 20 -5.03 -0.09 -9.20
CA GLY A 20 -5.53 1.21 -8.76
C GLY A 20 -4.86 2.40 -9.45
N LEU A 21 -4.38 2.22 -10.68
CA LEU A 21 -3.63 3.23 -11.44
C LEU A 21 -4.44 4.49 -11.80
N GLY A 22 -5.77 4.37 -11.85
CA GLY A 22 -6.67 5.49 -12.16
C GLY A 22 -6.34 6.18 -13.49
N SER A 23 -6.70 7.47 -13.61
CA SER A 23 -6.48 8.26 -14.84
C SER A 23 -5.02 8.64 -15.10
N ARG A 24 -4.15 8.57 -14.09
CA ARG A 24 -2.71 8.90 -14.18
C ARG A 24 -1.83 7.67 -14.40
N GLY A 25 -2.45 6.52 -14.68
CA GLY A 25 -1.76 5.24 -14.84
C GLY A 25 -0.65 5.26 -15.88
N PHE A 26 -0.84 5.95 -17.01
CA PHE A 26 0.20 6.04 -18.05
C PHE A 26 1.51 6.66 -17.54
N CYS A 27 1.44 7.64 -16.64
CA CYS A 27 2.63 8.30 -16.10
C CYS A 27 3.32 7.44 -15.02
N THR A 28 2.55 6.70 -14.21
CA THR A 28 3.10 5.99 -13.04
C THR A 28 3.36 4.50 -13.29
N ALA A 29 2.64 3.87 -14.21
CA ALA A 29 2.69 2.43 -14.41
C ALA A 29 4.08 1.89 -14.76
N PRO A 30 4.90 2.54 -15.63
CA PRO A 30 6.23 2.02 -15.94
C PRO A 30 7.13 1.88 -14.70
N LEU A 31 7.27 2.96 -13.92
CA LEU A 31 8.12 2.97 -12.73
C LEU A 31 7.58 2.03 -11.62
N LEU A 32 6.26 1.92 -11.49
CA LEU A 32 5.64 1.01 -10.53
C LEU A 32 5.72 -0.46 -10.97
N ALA A 33 5.73 -0.73 -12.27
CA ALA A 33 5.99 -2.07 -12.80
C ALA A 33 7.43 -2.50 -12.54
N GLU A 34 8.41 -1.61 -12.74
CA GLU A 34 9.80 -1.86 -12.34
C GLU A 34 9.93 -2.13 -10.84
N HIS A 35 9.21 -1.36 -10.00
CA HIS A 35 9.15 -1.62 -8.57
C HIS A 35 8.65 -3.03 -8.25
N VAL A 36 7.52 -3.45 -8.83
CA VAL A 36 6.96 -4.80 -8.59
C VAL A 36 7.88 -5.89 -9.14
N ALA A 37 8.45 -5.70 -10.32
CA ALA A 37 9.39 -6.64 -10.93
C ALA A 37 10.66 -6.81 -10.06
N ALA A 38 11.19 -5.71 -9.52
CA ALA A 38 12.33 -5.76 -8.61
C ALA A 38 12.01 -6.57 -7.34
N LEU A 39 10.82 -6.37 -6.75
CA LEU A 39 10.37 -7.17 -5.60
C LEU A 39 10.26 -8.66 -5.94
N ILE A 40 9.66 -9.01 -7.09
CA ILE A 40 9.56 -10.39 -7.57
C ILE A 40 10.95 -11.02 -7.75
N ALA A 41 11.91 -10.26 -8.30
CA ALA A 41 13.26 -10.72 -8.58
C ALA A 41 14.20 -10.72 -7.36
N GLY A 42 13.75 -10.22 -6.20
CA GLY A 42 14.63 -10.01 -5.04
C GLY A 42 15.70 -8.93 -5.26
N ALA A 43 15.44 -8.00 -6.18
CA ALA A 43 16.33 -6.89 -6.52
C ALA A 43 15.94 -5.61 -5.76
N PRO A 44 16.86 -4.64 -5.62
CA PRO A 44 16.53 -3.34 -5.04
C PRO A 44 15.46 -2.62 -5.87
N SER A 45 14.44 -2.11 -5.18
CA SER A 45 13.41 -1.26 -5.80
C SER A 45 14.00 0.08 -6.29
N PRO A 46 13.56 0.59 -7.46
CA PRO A 46 13.94 1.92 -7.94
C PRO A 46 13.29 3.07 -7.15
N LEU A 47 12.21 2.77 -6.41
CA LEU A 47 11.53 3.76 -5.58
C LEU A 47 12.31 4.02 -4.28
N PRO A 48 12.45 5.29 -3.85
CA PRO A 48 12.83 5.64 -2.49
C PRO A 48 11.89 5.02 -1.45
N VAL A 49 12.43 4.64 -0.28
CA VAL A 49 11.68 3.99 0.81
C VAL A 49 10.37 4.71 1.19
N PRO A 50 10.32 6.05 1.31
CA PRO A 50 9.05 6.74 1.60
C PRO A 50 7.98 6.51 0.53
N LEU A 51 8.36 6.42 -0.75
CA LEU A 51 7.42 6.18 -1.85
C LEU A 51 6.97 4.72 -1.88
N GLN A 52 7.84 3.77 -1.54
CA GLN A 52 7.45 2.37 -1.38
C GLN A 52 6.33 2.25 -0.34
N ALA A 53 6.47 2.89 0.83
CA ALA A 53 5.45 2.87 1.89
C ALA A 53 4.11 3.51 1.47
N MET A 54 4.13 4.46 0.52
CA MET A 54 2.94 5.11 -0.01
C MET A 54 2.15 4.24 -1.00
N VAL A 55 2.82 3.30 -1.68
CA VAL A 55 2.18 2.39 -2.65
C VAL A 55 2.00 0.97 -2.11
N ASP A 56 2.64 0.65 -0.98
CA ASP A 56 2.53 -0.62 -0.25
C ASP A 56 1.05 -0.99 -0.03
N PRO A 57 0.62 -2.22 -0.42
CA PRO A 57 -0.72 -2.71 -0.18
C PRO A 57 -1.17 -2.67 1.30
N ALA A 58 -0.24 -2.84 2.24
CA ALA A 58 -0.50 -2.80 3.67
C ALA A 58 -0.73 -1.39 4.22
N ARG A 59 -0.54 -0.31 3.45
CA ARG A 59 -0.66 1.08 3.95
C ARG A 59 -2.02 1.38 4.58
N PHE A 60 -3.09 0.78 4.05
CA PHE A 60 -4.44 0.98 4.58
C PHE A 60 -4.63 0.32 5.95
N ARG A 61 -4.03 -0.87 6.14
CA ARG A 61 -4.00 -1.56 7.43
C ARG A 61 -3.21 -0.75 8.44
N ARG A 62 -1.98 -0.35 8.10
CA ARG A 62 -1.13 0.51 8.95
C ARG A 62 -1.84 1.82 9.34
N ARG A 63 -2.58 2.45 8.41
CA ARG A 63 -3.37 3.66 8.69
C ARG A 63 -4.52 3.40 9.65
N ARG A 64 -5.18 2.24 9.57
CA ARG A 64 -6.25 1.85 10.51
C ARG A 64 -5.71 1.64 11.91
N GLU A 65 -4.57 0.97 12.04
CA GLU A 65 -3.90 0.69 13.32
C GLU A 65 -3.43 1.96 14.02
N ARG A 66 -3.00 2.98 13.26
CA ARG A 66 -2.60 4.29 13.81
C ARG A 66 -3.77 5.14 14.30
N ARG A 67 -4.99 4.87 13.88
CA ARG A 67 -6.16 5.62 14.34
C ARG A 67 -6.52 5.09 15.74
N PRO A 68 -6.45 5.90 16.80
CA PRO A 68 -6.87 5.44 18.12
C PRO A 68 -8.31 4.94 18.01
N THR A 69 -8.56 3.73 18.52
CA THR A 69 -9.91 3.21 18.72
C THR A 69 -10.65 4.25 19.55
N ALA A 70 -11.66 4.90 18.97
CA ALA A 70 -12.50 5.80 19.74
C ALA A 70 -13.07 4.99 20.91
N GLU A 71 -12.83 5.46 22.14
CA GLU A 71 -13.40 4.88 23.35
C GLU A 71 -14.92 4.78 23.15
N PRO A 72 -15.55 3.61 23.35
CA PRO A 72 -16.99 3.49 23.20
C PRO A 72 -17.62 4.48 24.18
N ALA A 73 -18.38 5.44 23.64
CA ALA A 73 -19.10 6.44 24.42
C ALA A 73 -19.86 5.71 25.53
N ARG A 74 -19.48 5.98 26.78
CA ARG A 74 -20.12 5.41 27.97
C ARG A 74 -21.62 5.63 27.82
N ARG A 75 -22.36 4.53 27.63
CA ARG A 75 -23.82 4.53 27.65
C ARG A 75 -24.20 5.03 29.02
N GLY A 76 -24.68 6.29 29.07
CA GLY A 76 -25.11 6.95 30.28
C GLY A 76 -26.13 6.10 31.01
N GLU A 77 -25.88 5.92 32.29
CA GLU A 77 -26.85 5.57 33.30
C GLU A 77 -27.96 6.63 33.30
N ALA A 78 -29.20 6.17 33.12
CA ALA A 78 -30.43 6.78 33.62
C ALA A 78 -31.53 5.70 33.59
#